data_AF-A0A1H8KXC1-F1
#
_entry.id   AF-A0A1H8KXC1-F1
#
_cell.length_a   1.000
_cell.length_b   1.000
_cell.length_c   1.000
_cell.angle_alpha   90.00
_cell.angle_beta   90.00
_cell.angle_gamma   90.00
#
_symmetry.space_group_name_H-M   'P 1'
#
loop_
_entity.id
_entity.type
_entity.pdbx_description
1 polymer ?
#
loop_
_entity_poly.entity_id
_entity_poly.type
_entity_poly.pdbx_seq_one_letter_code
_entity_poly.pdbx_strand_id
1 'polypeptide(L)'
;MTADFKRVEKLTVVLKRLRDGENVQNRQLRTLLGVDGYARFVDDWRVQQEIRKDLKNKPDIIVEYEKHLKQAVFTYSKAESASRRGRKVTAKKLFAAADTQFERLVEFLSDHIKGDGTLEMWFDRSVHFDANNSPSSSADDFPCVVTSRSLRNIGGSFLAVKRTINEVKIDVVEQEIYRLTHDQVDELALLAARKIALRML
;
A
#
# COMPACT_ATOMS: atom_id res chain seq x y z
N MET A 1 26.31 -28.38 15.26
CA MET A 1 25.44 -27.30 14.73
C MET A 1 24.52 -26.88 15.86
N THR A 2 24.56 -25.60 16.24
CA THR A 2 23.69 -25.03 17.28
C THR A 2 22.21 -25.24 16.90
N ALA A 3 21.32 -25.32 17.90
CA ALA A 3 19.88 -25.48 17.66
C ALA A 3 19.33 -24.36 16.75
N ASP A 4 19.90 -23.17 16.88
CA ASP A 4 19.53 -21.98 16.11
C ASP A 4 19.93 -22.07 14.63
N PHE A 5 21.06 -22.71 14.28
CA PHE A 5 21.42 -22.93 12.87
C PHE A 5 20.37 -23.79 12.14
N LYS A 6 19.94 -24.89 12.77
CA LYS A 6 18.88 -25.74 12.22
C LYS A 6 17.53 -25.02 12.13
N ARG A 7 17.27 -24.10 13.05
CA ARG A 7 16.05 -23.27 13.05
C ARG A 7 16.09 -22.26 11.91
N VAL A 8 17.23 -21.58 11.70
CA VAL A 8 17.46 -20.67 10.57
C VAL A 8 17.29 -21.39 9.23
N GLU A 9 17.86 -22.59 9.06
CA GLU A 9 17.70 -23.37 7.82
C GLU A 9 16.22 -23.66 7.51
N LYS A 10 15.44 -24.06 8.52
CA LYS A 10 13.99 -24.27 8.38
C LYS A 10 13.23 -22.98 8.07
N LEU A 11 13.59 -21.87 8.72
CA LEU A 11 12.99 -20.56 8.46
C LEU A 11 13.29 -20.09 7.02
N THR A 12 14.49 -20.32 6.49
CA THR A 12 14.85 -20.00 5.11
C THR A 12 14.03 -20.81 4.10
N VAL A 13 13.80 -22.10 4.36
CA VAL A 13 12.91 -22.92 3.52
C VAL A 13 11.48 -22.38 3.56
N VAL A 14 10.97 -22.01 4.75
CA VAL A 14 9.65 -21.38 4.90
C VAL A 14 9.56 -20.05 4.16
N LEU A 15 10.60 -19.21 4.26
CA LEU A 15 10.66 -17.93 3.58
C LEU A 15 10.58 -18.09 2.06
N LYS A 16 11.33 -19.05 1.50
CA LYS A 16 11.26 -19.37 0.07
C LYS A 16 9.83 -19.75 -0.34
N ARG A 17 9.20 -20.67 0.39
CA ARG A 17 7.82 -21.11 0.13
C ARG A 17 6.82 -19.94 0.17
N LEU A 18 6.95 -19.05 1.17
CA LEU A 18 6.11 -17.85 1.26
C LEU A 18 6.32 -16.92 0.05
N ARG A 19 7.56 -16.70 -0.39
CA ARG A 19 7.89 -15.88 -1.57
C ARG A 19 7.37 -16.51 -2.87
N ASP A 20 7.35 -17.83 -2.94
CA ASP A 20 6.74 -18.59 -4.05
C ASP A 20 5.19 -18.59 -3.99
N GLY A 21 4.60 -17.92 -2.99
CA GLY A 21 3.14 -17.81 -2.81
C GLY A 21 2.49 -19.04 -2.18
N GLU A 22 3.27 -19.99 -1.67
CA GLU A 22 2.75 -21.18 -1.01
C GLU A 22 2.16 -20.87 0.37
N ASN A 23 1.10 -21.59 0.72
CA ASN A 23 0.51 -21.48 2.05
C ASN A 23 1.37 -22.18 3.11
N VAL A 24 1.80 -21.41 4.13
CA VAL A 24 2.46 -21.95 5.33
C VAL A 24 1.49 -21.89 6.52
N GLN A 25 1.28 -23.05 7.15
CA GLN A 25 0.37 -23.18 8.29
C GLN A 25 0.83 -22.38 9.51
N ASN A 26 -0.10 -21.71 10.19
CA ASN A 26 0.22 -20.90 11.37
C ASN A 26 0.82 -21.74 12.51
N ARG A 27 0.47 -23.02 12.63
CA ARG A 27 1.09 -23.93 13.61
C ARG A 27 2.59 -24.11 13.34
N GLN A 28 2.96 -24.32 12.07
CA GLN A 28 4.36 -24.43 11.66
C GLN A 28 5.10 -23.12 11.94
N LEU A 29 4.49 -21.99 11.58
CA LEU A 29 5.06 -20.66 11.80
C LEU A 29 5.28 -20.39 13.30
N ARG A 30 4.31 -20.71 14.15
CA ARG A 30 4.40 -20.56 15.62
C ARG A 30 5.56 -21.38 16.20
N THR A 31 5.72 -22.63 15.77
CA THR A 31 6.83 -23.46 16.23
C THR A 31 8.18 -22.90 15.81
N LEU A 32 8.29 -22.35 14.59
CA LEU A 32 9.56 -21.84 14.06
C LEU A 32 9.90 -20.42 14.53
N LEU A 33 8.91 -19.57 14.82
CA LEU A 33 9.13 -18.20 15.31
C LEU A 33 9.23 -18.11 16.85
N GLY A 34 8.86 -19.16 17.57
CA GLY A 34 8.78 -19.12 19.02
C GLY A 34 7.67 -18.18 19.51
N VAL A 35 7.63 -17.92 20.82
CA VAL A 35 6.56 -17.12 21.44
C VAL A 35 6.62 -15.67 20.97
N ASP A 36 7.77 -15.02 21.09
CA ASP A 36 7.92 -13.59 20.79
C ASP A 36 7.73 -13.29 19.30
N GLY A 37 8.38 -14.06 18.42
CA GLY A 37 8.27 -13.86 16.98
C GLY A 37 6.85 -14.11 16.47
N TYR A 38 6.15 -15.10 17.03
CA TYR A 38 4.75 -15.34 16.67
C TYR A 38 3.80 -14.29 17.25
N ALA A 39 4.07 -13.73 18.44
CA ALA A 39 3.30 -12.62 18.99
C ALA A 39 3.38 -11.39 18.08
N ARG A 40 4.59 -11.04 17.58
CA ARG A 40 4.77 -9.96 16.59
C ARG A 40 3.93 -10.16 15.33
N PHE A 41 3.92 -11.39 14.79
CA PHE A 41 3.07 -11.74 13.65
C PHE A 41 1.58 -11.47 13.92
N VAL A 42 1.08 -11.87 15.09
CA VAL A 42 -0.32 -11.67 15.47
C VAL A 42 -0.65 -10.18 15.60
N ASP A 43 0.24 -9.40 16.22
CA ASP A 43 0.04 -7.96 16.39
C ASP A 43 0.09 -7.21 15.04
N ASP A 44 1.09 -7.49 14.21
CA ASP A 44 1.18 -6.90 12.86
C ASP A 44 -0.02 -7.25 12.00
N TRP A 45 -0.51 -8.49 12.08
CA TRP A 45 -1.70 -8.90 11.36
C TRP A 45 -2.96 -8.22 11.90
N ARG A 46 -3.06 -8.02 13.23
CA ARG A 46 -4.17 -7.28 13.84
C ARG A 46 -4.20 -5.83 13.37
N VAL A 47 -3.05 -5.15 13.30
CA VAL A 47 -2.93 -3.80 12.73
C VAL A 47 -3.46 -3.78 11.28
N GLN A 48 -3.06 -4.77 10.48
CA GLN A 48 -3.54 -4.94 9.11
C GLN A 48 -5.06 -5.21 9.02
N GLN A 49 -5.68 -5.81 10.04
CA GLN A 49 -7.13 -5.97 10.12
C GLN A 49 -7.84 -4.65 10.44
N GLU A 50 -7.30 -3.84 11.36
CA GLU A 50 -7.87 -2.51 11.67
C GLU A 50 -7.79 -1.57 10.46
N ILE A 51 -6.64 -1.49 9.78
CA ILE A 51 -6.48 -0.76 8.51
C ILE A 51 -7.57 -1.16 7.50
N ARG A 52 -7.89 -2.46 7.39
CA ARG A 52 -8.94 -2.94 6.48
C ARG A 52 -10.35 -2.58 6.94
N LYS A 53 -10.59 -2.40 8.25
CA LYS A 53 -11.88 -1.92 8.77
C LYS A 53 -12.04 -0.43 8.51
N ASP A 54 -11.00 0.35 8.77
CA ASP A 54 -10.99 1.79 8.52
C ASP A 54 -11.23 2.08 7.04
N LEU A 55 -10.60 1.31 6.15
CA LEU A 55 -10.83 1.40 4.70
C LEU A 55 -12.25 1.07 4.25
N LYS A 56 -13.02 0.30 5.04
CA LYS A 56 -14.45 0.07 4.73
C LYS A 56 -15.30 1.29 5.08
N ASN A 57 -14.88 2.07 6.06
CA ASN A 57 -15.56 3.26 6.54
C ASN A 57 -15.04 4.49 5.79
N LYS A 58 -15.27 4.53 4.48
CA LYS A 58 -14.88 5.66 3.62
C LYS A 58 -15.63 6.93 4.07
N PRO A 59 -14.95 8.06 4.33
CA PRO A 59 -15.59 9.32 4.68
C PRO A 59 -16.54 9.81 3.58
N ASP A 60 -17.66 10.42 3.97
CA ASP A 60 -18.68 10.90 3.02
C ASP A 60 -18.12 11.90 2.00
N ILE A 61 -17.18 12.76 2.41
CA ILE A 61 -16.51 13.71 1.51
C ILE A 61 -15.72 13.02 0.39
N ILE A 62 -15.13 11.85 0.68
CA ILE A 62 -14.42 11.04 -0.32
C ILE A 62 -15.41 10.34 -1.26
N VAL A 63 -16.57 9.91 -0.74
CA VAL A 63 -17.68 9.36 -1.55
C VAL A 63 -18.21 10.42 -2.51
N GLU A 64 -18.39 11.65 -2.02
CA GLU A 64 -18.86 12.79 -2.81
C GLU A 64 -17.89 13.15 -3.94
N TYR A 65 -16.59 13.26 -3.63
CA TYR A 65 -15.56 13.44 -4.64
C TYR A 65 -15.61 12.35 -5.72
N GLU A 66 -15.66 11.08 -5.33
CA GLU A 66 -15.66 9.96 -6.28
C GLU A 66 -16.89 10.00 -7.21
N LYS A 67 -18.05 10.43 -6.69
CA LYS A 67 -19.27 10.66 -7.46
C LYS A 67 -19.08 11.79 -8.48
N HIS A 68 -18.50 12.92 -8.07
CA HIS A 68 -18.22 14.05 -8.97
C HIS A 68 -17.23 13.67 -10.08
N LEU A 69 -16.14 12.98 -9.72
CA LEU A 69 -15.15 12.48 -10.68
C LEU A 69 -15.80 11.54 -11.70
N LYS A 70 -16.61 10.58 -11.24
CA LYS A 70 -17.32 9.66 -12.12
C LYS A 70 -18.25 10.39 -13.09
N GLN A 71 -18.94 11.44 -12.62
CA GLN A 71 -19.83 12.24 -13.46
C GLN A 71 -19.05 13.01 -14.54
N ALA A 72 -17.94 13.66 -14.17
CA ALA A 72 -17.07 14.38 -15.10
C ALA A 72 -16.50 13.46 -16.19
N VAL A 73 -15.95 12.32 -15.78
CA VAL A 73 -15.43 11.27 -16.68
C VAL A 73 -16.53 10.80 -17.64
N PHE A 74 -17.72 10.53 -17.14
CA PHE A 74 -18.83 10.05 -17.97
C PHE A 74 -19.25 11.08 -19.02
N THR A 75 -19.35 12.36 -18.64
CA THR A 75 -19.65 13.45 -19.56
C THR A 75 -18.57 13.56 -20.65
N TYR A 76 -17.30 13.48 -20.26
CA TYR A 76 -16.16 13.50 -21.19
C TYR A 76 -16.21 12.32 -22.18
N SER A 77 -16.36 11.08 -21.70
CA SER A 77 -16.46 9.90 -22.57
C SER A 77 -17.67 9.97 -23.53
N LYS A 78 -18.77 10.61 -23.09
CA LYS A 78 -19.93 10.87 -23.94
C LYS A 78 -19.61 11.91 -25.03
N ALA A 79 -18.83 12.93 -24.70
CA ALA A 79 -18.34 13.92 -25.66
C ALA A 79 -17.47 13.27 -26.74
N GLU A 80 -16.53 12.42 -26.36
CA GLU A 80 -15.71 11.67 -27.31
C GLU A 80 -16.55 10.75 -28.19
N SER A 81 -17.51 10.03 -27.63
CA SER A 81 -18.43 9.18 -28.39
C SER A 81 -19.24 9.98 -29.41
N ALA A 82 -19.69 11.19 -29.04
CA ALA A 82 -20.34 12.09 -29.98
C ALA A 82 -19.38 12.57 -31.09
N SER A 83 -18.15 12.91 -30.74
CA SER A 83 -17.10 13.34 -31.67
C SER A 83 -16.77 12.25 -32.70
N ARG A 84 -16.51 11.02 -32.24
CA ARG A 84 -16.23 9.85 -33.10
C ARG A 84 -17.37 9.53 -34.07
N ARG A 85 -18.61 9.87 -33.71
CA ARG A 85 -19.80 9.72 -34.57
C ARG A 85 -20.06 10.94 -35.47
N GLY A 86 -19.14 11.90 -35.54
CA GLY A 86 -19.26 13.11 -36.37
C GLY A 86 -20.20 14.19 -35.83
N ARG A 87 -20.75 14.04 -34.60
CA ARG A 87 -21.70 14.99 -34.00
C ARG A 87 -20.98 16.17 -33.33
N LYS A 88 -20.29 16.98 -34.14
CA LYS A 88 -19.36 18.05 -33.70
C LYS A 88 -19.98 19.05 -32.70
N VAL A 89 -21.18 19.57 -32.98
CA VAL A 89 -21.85 20.55 -32.10
C VAL A 89 -22.19 19.95 -30.74
N THR A 90 -22.65 18.69 -30.72
CA THR A 90 -22.97 17.99 -29.46
C THR A 90 -21.69 17.68 -28.68
N ALA A 91 -20.66 17.20 -29.36
CA ALA A 91 -19.35 16.94 -28.75
C ALA A 91 -18.79 18.20 -28.09
N LYS A 92 -18.78 19.34 -28.79
CA LYS A 92 -18.29 20.62 -28.26
C LYS A 92 -19.02 21.03 -26.97
N LYS A 93 -20.35 20.92 -26.94
CA LYS A 93 -21.15 21.23 -25.74
C LYS A 93 -20.83 20.29 -24.58
N LEU A 94 -20.65 19.00 -24.85
CA LEU A 94 -20.32 18.01 -23.82
C LEU A 94 -18.90 18.15 -23.29
N PHE A 95 -17.92 18.49 -24.14
CA PHE A 95 -16.56 18.81 -23.69
C PHE A 95 -16.56 20.02 -22.77
N ALA A 96 -17.17 21.13 -23.17
CA ALA A 96 -17.27 22.32 -22.31
C ALA A 96 -17.97 22.03 -20.97
N ALA A 97 -19.00 21.16 -20.97
CA ALA A 97 -19.65 20.73 -19.74
C ALA A 97 -18.74 19.84 -18.86
N ALA A 98 -17.92 18.98 -19.46
CA ALA A 98 -16.92 18.19 -18.74
C ALA A 98 -15.81 19.07 -18.16
N ASP A 99 -15.33 20.07 -18.91
CA ASP A 99 -14.34 21.06 -18.45
C ASP A 99 -14.81 21.77 -17.18
N THR A 100 -16.04 22.33 -17.19
CA THR A 100 -16.62 22.95 -15.98
C THR A 100 -16.76 21.95 -14.82
N GLN A 101 -17.02 20.67 -15.09
CA GLN A 101 -17.08 19.65 -14.04
C GLN A 101 -15.70 19.34 -13.46
N PHE A 102 -14.65 19.34 -14.27
CA PHE A 102 -13.27 19.15 -13.84
C PHE A 102 -12.74 20.37 -13.07
N GLU A 103 -13.06 21.59 -13.48
CA GLU A 103 -12.74 22.81 -12.73
C GLU A 103 -13.33 22.76 -11.30
N ARG A 104 -14.61 22.41 -11.19
CA ARG A 104 -15.28 22.24 -9.88
C ARG A 104 -14.67 21.12 -9.03
N LEU A 105 -14.10 20.09 -9.65
CA LEU A 105 -13.38 19.04 -8.92
C LEU A 105 -12.07 19.55 -8.35
N VAL A 106 -11.36 20.42 -9.07
CA VAL A 106 -10.15 21.09 -8.56
C VAL A 106 -10.51 21.99 -7.37
N GLU A 107 -11.59 22.76 -7.48
CA GLU A 107 -12.12 23.57 -6.37
C GLU A 107 -12.47 22.68 -5.16
N PHE A 108 -13.24 21.61 -5.37
CA PHE A 108 -13.62 20.68 -4.30
C PHE A 108 -12.40 20.08 -3.58
N LEU A 109 -11.37 19.66 -4.32
CA LEU A 109 -10.14 19.14 -3.75
C LEU A 109 -9.42 20.20 -2.91
N SER A 110 -9.36 21.44 -3.40
CA SER A 110 -8.71 22.53 -2.68
C SER A 110 -9.49 22.97 -1.43
N ASP A 111 -10.81 22.97 -1.48
CA ASP A 111 -11.65 23.51 -0.40
C ASP A 111 -11.89 22.51 0.72
N HIS A 112 -11.99 21.21 0.38
CA HIS A 112 -12.45 20.19 1.33
C HIS A 112 -11.39 19.16 1.72
N ILE A 113 -10.32 19.00 0.94
CA ILE A 113 -9.38 17.89 1.11
C ILE A 113 -7.96 18.40 1.34
N LYS A 114 -7.52 19.39 0.57
CA LYS A 114 -6.17 19.96 0.63
C LYS A 114 -5.86 20.46 2.04
N GLY A 115 -4.76 19.95 2.61
CA GLY A 115 -4.30 20.27 3.96
C GLY A 115 -4.79 19.31 5.04
N ASP A 116 -5.78 18.46 4.76
CA ASP A 116 -6.19 17.38 5.66
C ASP A 116 -5.50 16.07 5.27
N GLY A 117 -4.40 15.76 5.97
CA GLY A 117 -3.64 14.54 5.72
C GLY A 117 -4.44 13.24 5.87
N THR A 118 -5.53 13.23 6.65
CA THR A 118 -6.40 12.05 6.82
C THR A 118 -7.32 11.83 5.64
N LEU A 119 -7.65 12.88 4.89
CA LEU A 119 -8.41 12.80 3.65
C LEU A 119 -7.47 12.59 2.46
N GLU A 120 -6.33 13.25 2.43
CA GLU A 120 -5.32 13.11 1.37
C GLU A 120 -4.83 11.67 1.21
N MET A 121 -4.73 10.92 2.32
CA MET A 121 -4.33 9.50 2.26
C MET A 121 -5.30 8.59 1.50
N TRP A 122 -6.53 9.04 1.23
CA TRP A 122 -7.49 8.28 0.42
C TRP A 122 -7.22 8.35 -1.08
N PHE A 123 -6.26 9.17 -1.52
CA PHE A 123 -5.95 9.38 -2.94
C PHE A 123 -4.68 8.66 -3.38
N ASP A 124 -4.67 8.22 -4.64
CA ASP A 124 -3.53 7.56 -5.29
C ASP A 124 -2.42 8.54 -5.71
N ARG A 125 -2.71 9.84 -5.72
CA ARG A 125 -1.85 10.94 -6.17
C ARG A 125 -2.11 12.20 -5.36
N SER A 126 -1.21 13.18 -5.54
CA SER A 126 -1.35 14.51 -4.95
C SER A 126 -2.69 15.15 -5.31
N VAL A 127 -3.32 15.79 -4.33
CA VAL A 127 -4.49 16.67 -4.51
C VAL A 127 -4.07 18.15 -4.64
N HIS A 128 -2.77 18.44 -4.55
CA HIS A 128 -2.25 19.80 -4.60
C HIS A 128 -2.03 20.23 -6.05
N PHE A 129 -2.97 21.04 -6.54
CA PHE A 129 -2.88 21.68 -7.83
C PHE A 129 -2.49 23.16 -7.73
N ASP A 130 -1.69 23.61 -8.67
CA ASP A 130 -1.21 24.97 -8.89
C ASP A 130 -1.16 25.29 -10.39
N ALA A 131 -0.67 26.50 -10.74
CA ALA A 131 -0.61 26.95 -12.13
C ALA A 131 0.35 26.11 -13.02
N ASN A 132 1.31 25.39 -12.43
CA ASN A 132 2.32 24.61 -13.13
C ASN A 132 1.94 23.12 -13.27
N ASN A 133 1.05 22.61 -12.42
CA ASN A 133 0.65 21.20 -12.40
C ASN A 133 -0.87 20.96 -12.45
N SER A 134 -1.65 21.99 -12.81
CA SER A 134 -3.11 21.87 -12.97
C SER A 134 -3.46 20.68 -13.88
N PRO A 135 -4.40 19.82 -13.48
CA PRO A 135 -4.78 18.67 -14.30
C PRO A 135 -5.32 19.18 -15.63
N SER A 136 -5.00 18.49 -16.72
CA SER A 136 -5.60 18.84 -18.01
C SER A 136 -7.11 18.56 -17.97
N SER A 137 -7.84 19.01 -18.99
CA SER A 137 -9.25 18.65 -19.24
C SER A 137 -9.52 17.14 -19.39
N SER A 138 -8.56 16.28 -19.04
CA SER A 138 -8.67 14.83 -19.12
C SER A 138 -8.89 14.22 -17.73
N ALA A 139 -9.68 13.14 -17.72
CA ALA A 139 -9.92 12.33 -16.54
C ALA A 139 -8.67 11.68 -15.95
N ASP A 140 -7.60 11.55 -16.74
CA ASP A 140 -6.41 10.79 -16.36
C ASP A 140 -5.56 11.52 -15.34
N ASP A 141 -5.64 12.85 -15.27
CA ASP A 141 -4.80 13.67 -14.38
C ASP A 141 -5.38 13.82 -12.96
N PHE A 142 -6.65 13.46 -12.75
CA PHE A 142 -7.31 13.60 -11.47
C PHE A 142 -6.98 12.43 -10.52
N PRO A 143 -6.71 12.70 -9.23
CA PRO A 143 -6.42 11.66 -8.25
C PRO A 143 -7.64 10.74 -8.10
N CYS A 144 -7.40 9.43 -8.07
CA CYS A 144 -8.42 8.44 -7.83
C CYS A 144 -8.42 8.04 -6.36
N VAL A 145 -9.59 7.71 -5.83
CA VAL A 145 -9.70 7.14 -4.49
C VAL A 145 -9.07 5.74 -4.50
N VAL A 146 -8.20 5.44 -3.54
CA VAL A 146 -7.40 4.20 -3.49
C VAL A 146 -8.26 2.93 -3.48
N THR A 147 -9.48 2.99 -2.97
CA THR A 147 -10.44 1.86 -2.97
C THR A 147 -11.24 1.72 -4.26
N SER A 148 -11.08 2.64 -5.22
CA SER A 148 -11.79 2.64 -6.49
C SER A 148 -11.30 1.54 -7.43
N ARG A 149 -12.21 1.01 -8.26
CA ARG A 149 -11.90 0.03 -9.32
C ARG A 149 -11.56 0.66 -10.66
N SER A 150 -11.34 1.98 -10.70
CA SER A 150 -10.95 2.69 -11.92
C SER A 150 -9.63 2.15 -12.49
N LEU A 151 -9.52 2.03 -13.81
CA LEU A 151 -8.26 1.70 -14.48
C LEU A 151 -7.19 2.80 -14.36
N ARG A 152 -7.63 4.03 -14.04
CA ARG A 152 -6.74 5.17 -13.75
C ARG A 152 -6.17 5.16 -12.34
N ASN A 153 -6.66 4.27 -11.47
CA ASN A 153 -6.15 4.14 -10.12
C ASN A 153 -4.76 3.50 -10.20
N ILE A 154 -3.72 4.27 -9.87
CA ILE A 154 -2.33 3.80 -9.92
C ILE A 154 -1.87 3.15 -8.61
N GLY A 155 -2.77 3.06 -7.62
CA GLY A 155 -2.46 2.57 -6.28
C GLY A 155 -1.65 3.58 -5.46
N GLY A 156 -1.02 3.13 -4.38
CA GLY A 156 -0.22 3.99 -3.50
C GLY A 156 -0.98 4.53 -2.29
N SER A 157 -0.31 5.39 -1.53
CA SER A 157 -0.76 5.93 -0.23
C SER A 157 -1.27 4.82 0.72
N PHE A 158 -2.56 4.80 1.06
CA PHE A 158 -3.16 3.77 1.93
C PHE A 158 -2.96 2.33 1.42
N LEU A 159 -2.91 2.11 0.10
CA LEU A 159 -2.64 0.78 -0.46
C LEU A 159 -1.20 0.34 -0.22
N ALA A 160 -0.24 1.27 -0.12
CA ALA A 160 1.14 0.94 0.26
C ALA A 160 1.24 0.46 1.71
N VAL A 161 0.31 0.89 2.58
CA VAL A 161 0.26 0.46 3.99
C VAL A 161 -0.41 -0.92 4.13
N LYS A 162 -1.25 -1.32 3.17
CA LYS A 162 -1.99 -2.57 3.22
C LYS A 162 -1.12 -3.75 2.75
N ARG A 163 -0.73 -4.58 3.70
CA ARG A 163 -0.01 -5.84 3.47
C ARG A 163 -0.94 -7.04 3.53
N THR A 164 -0.76 -8.00 2.65
CA THR A 164 -1.37 -9.33 2.71
C THR A 164 -0.86 -10.10 3.93
N ILE A 165 -1.61 -11.14 4.33
CA ILE A 165 -1.15 -12.02 5.41
C ILE A 165 0.18 -12.70 5.05
N ASN A 166 0.43 -12.94 3.76
CA ASN A 166 1.65 -13.57 3.29
C ASN A 166 2.85 -12.63 3.44
N GLU A 167 2.71 -11.36 3.06
CA GLU A 167 3.75 -10.33 3.27
C GLU A 167 4.07 -10.15 4.76
N VAL A 168 3.06 -10.11 5.62
CA VAL A 168 3.28 -10.04 7.07
C VAL A 168 4.03 -11.28 7.58
N LYS A 169 3.74 -12.48 7.05
CA LYS A 169 4.49 -13.70 7.38
C LYS A 169 5.94 -13.65 6.89
N ILE A 170 6.18 -13.09 5.71
CA ILE A 170 7.52 -12.91 5.14
C ILE A 170 8.34 -12.00 6.06
N ASP A 171 7.82 -10.83 6.41
CA ASP A 171 8.51 -9.83 7.24
C ASP A 171 8.96 -10.41 8.59
N VAL A 172 8.06 -11.11 9.30
CA VAL A 172 8.40 -11.69 10.62
C VAL A 172 9.41 -12.84 10.53
N VAL A 173 9.38 -13.62 9.43
CA VAL A 173 10.34 -14.70 9.20
C VAL A 173 11.72 -14.12 8.89
N GLU A 174 11.78 -13.07 8.06
CA GLU A 174 13.02 -12.36 7.75
C GLU A 174 13.63 -11.72 9.01
N GLN A 175 12.80 -11.07 9.83
CA GLN A 175 13.25 -10.50 11.11
C GLN A 175 13.79 -11.57 12.06
N GLU A 176 13.14 -12.73 12.17
CA GLU A 176 13.60 -13.81 13.05
C GLU A 176 14.89 -14.46 12.52
N ILE A 177 15.03 -14.64 11.20
CA ILE A 177 16.29 -15.07 10.58
C ILE A 177 17.40 -14.07 10.89
N TYR A 178 17.13 -12.77 10.70
CA TYR A 178 18.09 -11.70 10.98
C TYR A 178 18.54 -11.74 12.44
N ARG A 179 17.61 -11.78 13.38
CA ARG A 179 17.87 -11.87 14.83
C ARG A 179 18.77 -13.07 15.16
N LEU A 180 18.36 -14.27 14.76
CA LEU A 180 19.10 -15.50 15.08
C LEU A 180 20.50 -15.54 14.45
N THR A 181 20.67 -14.90 13.28
CA THR A 181 21.97 -14.84 12.62
C THR A 181 22.90 -13.83 13.29
N HIS A 182 22.38 -12.67 13.70
CA HIS A 182 23.18 -11.63 14.37
C HIS A 182 23.56 -12.04 15.79
N ASP A 183 22.62 -12.60 16.57
CA ASP A 183 22.88 -13.08 17.93
C ASP A 183 24.01 -14.14 17.95
N GLN A 184 24.07 -15.00 16.92
CA GLN A 184 25.15 -16.00 16.78
C GLN A 184 26.52 -15.39 16.48
N VAL A 185 26.58 -14.36 15.63
CA VAL A 185 27.84 -13.69 15.28
C VAL A 185 28.45 -13.05 16.53
N ASP A 186 27.62 -12.43 17.38
CA ASP A 186 28.05 -11.81 18.62
C ASP A 186 28.58 -12.84 19.63
N GLU A 187 27.92 -13.98 19.79
CA GLU A 187 28.37 -15.05 20.69
C GLU A 187 29.70 -15.66 20.23
N LEU A 188 29.88 -15.88 18.93
CA LEU A 188 31.14 -16.36 18.35
C LEU A 188 32.28 -15.36 18.54
N ALA A 189 32.01 -14.05 18.37
CA ALA A 189 32.99 -13.00 18.60
C ALA A 189 33.44 -12.96 20.07
N LEU A 190 32.51 -13.11 21.02
CA LEU A 190 32.81 -13.16 22.45
C LEU A 190 33.65 -14.39 22.82
N LEU A 191 33.33 -15.56 22.26
CA LEU A 191 34.09 -16.79 22.48
C LEU A 191 35.51 -16.71 21.88
N ALA A 192 35.66 -16.08 20.72
CA ALA A 192 36.96 -15.84 20.10
C ALA A 192 37.83 -14.91 20.97
N ALA A 193 37.26 -13.80 21.46
CA ALA A 193 37.96 -12.87 22.35
C ALA A 193 38.42 -13.56 23.64
N ARG A 194 37.57 -14.39 24.26
CA ARG A 194 37.91 -15.16 25.47
C ARG A 194 39.05 -16.16 25.21
N LYS A 195 39.04 -16.87 24.08
CA LYS A 195 40.13 -17.79 23.70
C LYS A 195 41.46 -17.09 23.48
N ILE A 196 41.45 -15.88 22.90
CA ILE A 196 42.67 -15.08 22.73
C ILE A 196 43.23 -14.67 24.10
N ALA A 197 42.39 -14.17 25.00
CA ALA A 197 42.81 -13.79 26.35
C ALA A 197 43.40 -14.96 27.15
N LEU A 198 42.81 -16.16 27.03
CA LEU A 198 43.31 -17.39 27.66
C LEU A 198 44.65 -17.91 27.09
N ARG A 199 45.02 -17.50 25.87
CA ARG A 199 46.32 -17.86 25.25
C ARG A 199 47.44 -16.86 25.55
N MET A 200 47.10 -15.71 26.13
CA MET A 200 48.06 -14.64 26.50
C MET A 200 48.49 -14.72 27.97
N LEU A 201 47.97 -15.69 28.72
CA LEU A 201 48.38 -16.06 30.09
C LEU A 201 49.22 -17.35 30.04
#